data_AF-A0A1G4FP55-F1
#
_entry.id   AF-A0A1G4FP55-F1
#
_cell.length_a   1.000
_cell.length_b   1.000
_cell.length_c   1.000
_cell.angle_alpha   90.00
_cell.angle_beta   90.00
_cell.angle_gamma   90.00
#
_symmetry.space_group_name_H-M   'P 1'
#
loop_
_entity.id
_entity.type
_entity.pdbx_description
1 polymer ?
#
loop_
_entity_poly.entity_id
_entity_poly.type
_entity_poly.pdbx_seq_one_letter_code
_entity_poly.pdbx_strand_id
1 'polypeptide(L)'
;MQGLSLDKYFEFANTSLEKLKEQFKERSGNKVKSDLVLGELAKQENIQATEEEIDKEIEKIAAEYNPKDTEKFKEDVKKGDLEWIKSGIIKDKAIELLIKNVKFV
;
A
#
# COMPACT_ATOMS: atom_id res chain seq x y z
N MET A 1 18.56 -0.04 -20.64
CA MET A 1 19.31 -0.26 -19.39
C MET A 1 19.47 -1.76 -19.20
N GLN A 2 20.54 -2.36 -19.72
CA GLN A 2 20.84 -3.76 -19.37
C GLN A 2 21.37 -3.74 -17.94
N GLY A 3 20.46 -4.06 -17.02
CA GLY A 3 20.67 -3.92 -15.59
C GLY A 3 21.87 -4.71 -15.10
N LEU A 4 22.49 -4.19 -14.03
CA LEU A 4 23.34 -4.99 -13.17
C LEU A 4 22.59 -6.29 -12.83
N SER A 5 23.23 -7.45 -13.00
CA SER A 5 22.73 -8.67 -12.37
C SER A 5 22.59 -8.41 -10.87
N LEU A 6 21.60 -9.01 -10.22
CA LEU A 6 21.41 -8.87 -8.78
C LEU A 6 22.70 -9.18 -8.01
N ASP A 7 23.47 -10.15 -8.50
CA ASP A 7 24.78 -10.51 -7.95
C ASP A 7 25.77 -9.34 -7.99
N LYS A 8 25.90 -8.65 -9.13
CA LYS A 8 26.77 -7.47 -9.25
C LYS A 8 26.28 -6.32 -8.36
N TYR A 9 24.96 -6.13 -8.26
CA TYR A 9 24.41 -5.12 -7.35
C TYR A 9 24.80 -5.42 -5.89
N PHE A 10 24.68 -6.67 -5.47
CA PHE A 10 25.06 -7.09 -4.13
C PHE A 10 26.57 -6.99 -3.86
N GLU A 11 27.41 -7.29 -4.86
CA GLU A 11 28.86 -7.05 -4.81
C GLU A 11 29.17 -5.56 -4.63
N PHE A 12 28.61 -4.68 -5.47
CA PHE A 12 28.83 -3.24 -5.38
C PHE A 12 28.30 -2.64 -4.06
N ALA A 13 27.15 -3.11 -3.58
CA ALA A 13 26.53 -2.64 -2.34
C ALA A 13 27.09 -3.33 -1.08
N ASN A 14 28.08 -4.22 -1.22
CA ASN A 14 28.68 -5.00 -0.14
C ASN A 14 27.63 -5.69 0.76
N THR A 15 26.58 -6.22 0.13
CA THR A 15 25.44 -6.86 0.81
C THR A 15 25.14 -8.23 0.18
N SER A 16 24.12 -8.91 0.67
CA SER A 16 23.62 -10.14 0.08
C SER A 16 22.10 -10.18 0.14
N LEU A 17 21.48 -11.07 -0.63
CA LEU A 17 20.05 -11.32 -0.53
C LEU A 17 19.63 -11.68 0.91
N GLU A 18 20.47 -12.42 1.62
CA GLU A 18 20.19 -12.90 2.98
C GLU A 18 20.23 -11.74 3.98
N LYS A 19 21.24 -10.86 3.87
CA LYS A 19 21.30 -9.63 4.66
C LYS A 19 20.12 -8.71 4.37
N LEU A 20 19.73 -8.59 3.10
CA LEU A 20 18.58 -7.79 2.69
C LEU A 20 17.28 -8.36 3.30
N LYS A 21 17.05 -9.67 3.20
CA LYS A 21 15.90 -10.34 3.82
C LYS A 21 15.86 -10.11 5.32
N GLU A 22 17.01 -10.22 5.99
CA GLU A 22 17.11 -10.02 7.44
C GLU A 22 16.77 -8.58 7.84
N GLN A 23 17.23 -7.58 7.09
CA GLN A 23 16.86 -6.18 7.28
C GLN A 23 15.35 -5.93 7.15
N PHE A 24 14.68 -6.61 6.22
CA PHE A 24 13.24 -6.45 6.03
C PHE A 24 12.40 -7.35 6.95
N LYS A 25 12.98 -8.38 7.58
CA LYS A 25 12.24 -9.43 8.27
C LYS A 25 11.34 -8.89 9.37
N GLU A 26 11.89 -8.07 10.27
CA GLU A 26 11.13 -7.51 11.39
C GLU A 26 10.06 -6.54 10.90
N ARG A 27 10.44 -5.58 10.05
CA ARG A 27 9.52 -4.57 9.51
C ARG A 27 8.35 -5.20 8.75
N SER A 28 8.64 -6.16 7.88
CA SER A 28 7.61 -6.88 7.12
C SER A 28 6.75 -7.75 8.04
N GLY A 29 7.33 -8.38 9.05
CA GLY A 29 6.58 -9.13 10.06
C GLY A 29 5.59 -8.25 10.83
N ASN A 30 6.02 -7.08 11.28
CA ASN A 30 5.15 -6.11 11.95
C ASN A 30 4.07 -5.61 11.00
N LYS A 31 4.41 -5.32 9.75
CA LYS A 31 3.44 -4.89 8.73
C LYS A 31 2.34 -5.94 8.52
N VAL A 32 2.71 -7.21 8.31
CA VAL A 32 1.73 -8.29 8.10
C VAL A 32 0.80 -8.44 9.30
N LYS A 33 1.33 -8.38 10.52
CA LYS A 33 0.50 -8.41 11.74
C LYS A 33 -0.49 -7.25 11.79
N SER A 34 -0.02 -6.03 11.52
CA SER A 34 -0.89 -4.85 11.49
C SER A 34 -1.97 -4.97 10.42
N ASP A 35 -1.62 -5.41 9.21
CA ASP A 35 -2.58 -5.59 8.13
C ASP A 35 -3.65 -6.65 8.49
N LEU A 36 -3.27 -7.75 9.15
CA LEU A 36 -4.21 -8.77 9.62
C LEU A 36 -5.17 -8.21 10.67
N VAL A 37 -4.66 -7.47 11.65
CA VAL A 37 -5.48 -6.88 12.72
C VAL A 37 -6.44 -5.83 12.15
N LEU A 38 -5.94 -4.93 11.31
CA LEU A 38 -6.76 -3.88 10.68
C LEU A 38 -7.80 -4.48 9.73
N GLY A 39 -7.44 -5.55 9.01
CA GLY A 39 -8.37 -6.26 8.13
C GLY A 39 -9.50 -6.93 8.91
N GLU A 40 -9.21 -7.54 10.06
CA GLU A 40 -10.25 -8.15 10.89
C GLU A 40 -11.14 -7.10 11.56
N LEU A 41 -10.55 -6.01 12.06
CA LEU A 41 -11.30 -4.86 12.57
C LEU A 41 -12.27 -4.30 11.51
N ALA A 42 -11.77 -4.09 10.29
CA ALA A 42 -12.59 -3.58 9.20
C ALA A 42 -13.78 -4.49 8.88
N LYS A 43 -13.60 -5.81 8.91
CA LYS A 43 -14.71 -6.76 8.73
C LYS A 43 -15.72 -6.67 9.87
N GLN A 44 -15.25 -6.66 11.11
CA GLN A 44 -16.11 -6.62 12.29
C GLN A 44 -16.99 -5.36 12.31
N GLU A 45 -16.41 -4.22 11.93
CA GLU A 45 -17.07 -2.92 11.89
C GLU A 45 -17.77 -2.64 10.55
N ASN A 46 -17.79 -3.63 9.64
CA ASN A 46 -18.36 -3.54 8.30
C ASN A 46 -17.89 -2.30 7.51
N ILE A 47 -16.60 -2.01 7.58
CA ILE A 47 -15.96 -0.93 6.84
C ILE A 47 -15.84 -1.35 5.38
N GLN A 48 -16.41 -0.53 4.49
CA GLN A 48 -16.37 -0.73 3.05
C GLN A 48 -15.84 0.52 2.35
N ALA A 49 -15.18 0.32 1.21
CA ALA A 49 -14.81 1.40 0.30
C ALA A 49 -15.99 1.70 -0.63
N THR A 50 -16.45 2.95 -0.67
CA THR A 50 -17.51 3.37 -1.61
C THR A 50 -16.93 3.65 -2.99
N GLU A 51 -17.77 3.67 -4.02
CA GLU A 51 -17.34 4.02 -5.37
C GLU A 51 -16.75 5.45 -5.42
N GLU A 52 -17.34 6.40 -4.68
CA GLU A 52 -16.79 7.76 -4.65
C GLU A 52 -15.42 7.83 -3.96
N GLU A 53 -15.18 7.03 -2.93
CA GLU A 53 -13.88 6.95 -2.26
C GLU A 53 -12.83 6.33 -3.19
N ILE A 54 -13.20 5.29 -3.94
CA ILE A 54 -12.33 4.65 -4.94
C ILE A 54 -11.96 5.65 -6.03
N ASP A 55 -12.93 6.38 -6.58
CA ASP A 55 -12.69 7.38 -7.62
C ASP A 55 -11.77 8.51 -7.14
N LYS A 56 -11.97 8.99 -5.91
CA LYS A 56 -11.10 10.00 -5.28
C LYS A 56 -9.67 9.49 -5.08
N GLU A 57 -9.51 8.24 -4.65
CA GLU A 57 -8.17 7.68 -4.45
C GLU A 57 -7.45 7.47 -5.79
N ILE A 58 -8.15 7.03 -6.83
CA ILE A 58 -7.58 6.96 -8.19
C ILE A 58 -7.16 8.35 -8.66
N GLU A 59 -7.97 9.38 -8.43
CA GLU A 59 -7.64 10.77 -8.77
C GLU A 59 -6.36 11.25 -8.09
N LYS A 60 -6.25 11.00 -6.79
CA LYS A 60 -5.07 11.34 -6.00
C LYS A 60 -3.82 10.63 -6.52
N ILE A 61 -3.89 9.32 -6.74
CA ILE A 61 -2.76 8.53 -7.26
C ILE A 61 -2.36 9.01 -8.66
N ALA A 62 -3.33 9.32 -9.52
CA ALA A 62 -3.08 9.82 -10.86
C ALA A 62 -2.33 11.17 -10.83
N ALA A 63 -2.70 12.06 -9.90
CA ALA A 63 -2.04 13.34 -9.70
C ALA A 63 -0.61 13.19 -9.18
N GLU A 64 -0.34 12.21 -8.30
CA GLU A 64 1.00 11.92 -7.79
C GLU A 64 1.90 11.25 -8.84
N TYR A 65 1.36 10.39 -9.70
CA TYR A 65 2.13 9.65 -10.71
C TYR A 65 2.57 10.54 -11.87
N ASN A 66 1.63 11.20 -12.56
CA ASN A 66 1.93 12.14 -13.63
C ASN A 66 0.74 13.07 -13.92
N PRO A 67 0.76 14.34 -13.49
CA PRO A 67 -0.35 15.29 -13.64
C PRO A 67 -0.80 15.54 -15.09
N LYS A 68 0.02 15.19 -16.08
CA LYS A 68 -0.24 15.44 -17.51
C LYS A 68 -0.97 14.29 -18.22
N ASP A 69 -1.13 13.13 -17.57
CA ASP A 69 -1.73 11.92 -18.18
C ASP A 69 -2.75 11.26 -17.23
N THR A 70 -3.37 12.09 -16.38
CA THR A 70 -4.31 11.70 -15.32
C THR A 70 -5.50 10.92 -15.86
N GLU A 71 -6.09 11.35 -16.98
CA GLU A 71 -7.28 10.69 -17.57
C GLU A 71 -6.95 9.29 -18.09
N LYS A 72 -5.82 9.14 -18.78
CA LYS A 72 -5.38 7.83 -19.26
C LYS A 72 -5.04 6.88 -18.11
N PHE A 73 -4.37 7.41 -17.07
CA PHE A 73 -4.08 6.64 -15.86
C PHE A 73 -5.37 6.14 -15.19
N LYS A 74 -6.38 7.01 -15.03
CA LYS A 74 -7.69 6.63 -14.47
C LYS A 74 -8.33 5.50 -15.27
N GLU A 75 -8.36 5.63 -16.60
CA GLU A 75 -8.92 4.59 -17.47
C GLU A 75 -8.18 3.26 -17.31
N ASP A 76 -6.85 3.28 -17.32
CA ASP A 76 -6.04 2.06 -17.27
C ASP A 76 -6.16 1.37 -15.91
N VAL A 77 -6.22 2.13 -14.81
CA VAL A 77 -6.47 1.59 -13.46
C VAL A 77 -7.87 1.01 -13.35
N LYS A 78 -8.90 1.69 -13.86
CA LYS A 78 -10.30 1.21 -13.83
C LYS A 78 -10.53 -0.06 -14.65
N LYS A 79 -9.69 -0.33 -15.67
CA LYS A 79 -9.71 -1.59 -16.43
C LYS A 79 -9.08 -2.76 -15.66
N GLY A 80 -8.29 -2.47 -14.63
CA GLY A 80 -7.57 -3.44 -13.82
C GLY A 80 -8.32 -3.88 -12.56
N ASP A 81 -7.60 -4.62 -11.72
CA ASP A 81 -8.09 -4.99 -10.39
C ASP A 81 -7.96 -3.81 -9.42
N LEU A 82 -9.09 -3.41 -8.83
CA LEU A 82 -9.19 -2.30 -7.87
C LEU A 82 -9.05 -2.76 -6.42
N GLU A 83 -8.87 -4.06 -6.15
CA GLU A 83 -8.80 -4.60 -4.79
C GLU A 83 -7.68 -3.98 -3.95
N TRP A 84 -6.55 -3.61 -4.56
CA TRP A 84 -5.47 -2.94 -3.84
C TRP A 84 -5.84 -1.51 -3.39
N ILE A 85 -6.63 -0.78 -4.20
CA ILE A 85 -7.17 0.54 -3.85
C ILE A 85 -8.22 0.39 -2.74
N LYS A 86 -9.18 -0.51 -2.93
CA LYS A 86 -10.22 -0.79 -1.93
C LYS A 86 -9.62 -1.19 -0.59
N SER A 87 -8.67 -2.12 -0.60
CA SER A 87 -7.98 -2.58 0.61
C SER A 87 -7.21 -1.45 1.29
N GLY A 88 -6.58 -0.56 0.52
CA GLY A 88 -5.95 0.67 1.03
C GLY A 88 -6.96 1.56 1.77
N ILE A 89 -8.06 1.91 1.11
CA ILE A 89 -9.13 2.76 1.66
C ILE A 89 -9.71 2.14 2.95
N ILE A 90 -10.04 0.85 2.91
CA ILE A 90 -10.60 0.13 4.07
C ILE A 90 -9.63 0.17 5.26
N LYS A 91 -8.34 -0.06 5.01
CA LYS A 91 -7.30 -0.02 6.04
C LYS A 91 -7.16 1.38 6.64
N ASP A 92 -7.17 2.41 5.81
CA ASP A 92 -7.05 3.80 6.27
C ASP A 92 -8.26 4.20 7.12
N LYS A 93 -9.48 3.81 6.71
CA LYS A 93 -10.70 4.00 7.51
C LYS A 93 -10.66 3.24 8.84
N ALA A 94 -10.11 2.03 8.87
CA ALA A 94 -9.91 1.27 10.10
C ALA A 94 -8.91 1.98 11.05
N ILE A 95 -7.84 2.57 10.51
CA ILE A 95 -6.89 3.39 11.28
C ILE A 95 -7.57 4.64 11.82
N GLU A 96 -8.35 5.35 11.01
CA GLU A 96 -9.12 6.52 11.45
C GLU A 96 -10.07 6.20 12.60
N LEU A 97 -10.74 5.04 12.53
CA LEU A 97 -11.60 4.57 13.62
C LEU A 97 -10.80 4.37 14.90
N LEU A 98 -9.62 3.76 14.84
CA LEU A 98 -8.74 3.59 16.00
C LEU A 98 -8.30 4.94 16.57
N ILE A 99 -7.88 5.88 15.71
CA ILE A 99 -7.45 7.23 16.12
C ILE A 99 -8.59 7.96 16.86
N LYS A 100 -9.83 7.87 16.37
CA LYS A 100 -11.00 8.49 17.01
C LYS A 100 -11.28 7.93 18.42
N ASN A 101 -10.86 6.70 18.69
CA ASN A 101 -11.08 6.02 19.96
C ASN A 101 -9.84 6.00 20.87
N VAL A 102 -8.70 6.50 20.41
CA VAL A 102 -7.47 6.61 21.20
C VAL A 102 -7.58 7.78 22.17
N LYS A 103 -7.23 7.53 23.44
CA LYS A 103 -6.92 8.59 24.39
C LYS A 103 -5.46 8.96 24.22
N PHE A 104 -5.21 10.13 23.65
CA PHE A 104 -3.88 10.72 23.66
C PHE A 104 -3.54 11.13 25.09
N VAL A 105 -2.45 10.58 25.62
CA VAL A 105 -1.87 10.91 26.93
C VAL A 105 -0.64 11.76 26.71
#